data_AF-A0ABD0S1K1-F1
#
_entry.id   AF-A0ABD0S1K1-F1
#
_cell.length_a   1.000
_cell.length_b   1.000
_cell.length_c   1.000
_cell.angle_alpha   90.00
_cell.angle_beta   90.00
_cell.angle_gamma   90.00
#
_symmetry.space_group_name_H-M   'P 1'
#
loop_
_entity.id
_entity.type
_entity.pdbx_description
1 polymer ?
#
loop_
_entity_poly.entity_id
_entity_poly.type
_entity_poly.pdbx_seq_one_letter_code
_entity_poly.pdbx_strand_id
1 'polypeptide(L)' 'VVKEDEALAKVKAEETQAIADDAQRDLDEALPALESANKALNALDKADISEIRVFTKPPDLVMTVMEAVCILLNN' A
#
# COMPACT_ATOMS: atom_id res chain seq x y z
N VAL A 1 6.90 -30.75 33.08
CA VAL A 1 6.53 -29.36 33.48
C VAL A 1 7.54 -28.35 32.95
N VAL A 2 8.47 -27.74 33.70
CA VAL A 2 9.26 -26.58 33.19
C VAL A 2 9.99 -26.80 31.86
N LYS A 3 10.62 -27.97 31.64
CA LYS A 3 11.31 -28.28 30.36
C LYS A 3 10.35 -28.49 29.17
N GLU A 4 9.15 -29.01 29.41
CA GLU A 4 8.14 -29.15 28.36
C GLU A 4 7.52 -27.81 28.02
N ASP A 5 7.25 -26.98 29.04
CA ASP A 5 6.72 -25.64 28.86
C ASP A 5 7.70 -24.75 28.09
N GLU A 6 9.00 -24.88 28.34
CA GLU A 6 10.07 -24.18 27.60
C GLU A 6 10.15 -24.63 26.14
N ALA A 7 10.02 -25.94 25.86
CA ALA A 7 10.00 -26.45 24.50
C ALA A 7 8.78 -25.96 23.71
N LEU A 8 7.59 -25.97 24.32
CA LEU A 8 6.36 -25.46 23.71
C LEU A 8 6.41 -23.95 23.49
N ALA A 9 6.98 -23.19 24.44
CA ALA A 9 7.18 -21.75 24.28
C ALA A 9 8.13 -21.42 23.14
N LYS A 10 9.21 -22.22 22.99
CA LYS A 10 10.17 -22.05 21.90
C LYS A 10 9.54 -22.28 20.52
N VAL A 11 8.75 -23.34 20.36
CA VAL A 11 8.05 -23.63 19.10
C VAL A 11 7.11 -22.48 18.73
N LYS A 12 6.31 -21.99 19.69
CA LYS A 12 5.41 -20.85 19.45
C LYS A 12 6.16 -19.57 19.10
N ALA A 13 7.32 -19.33 19.71
CA ALA A 13 8.15 -18.18 19.40
C ALA A 13 8.69 -18.26 17.97
N GLU A 14 9.16 -19.44 17.54
CA GLU A 14 9.63 -19.69 16.17
C GLU A 14 8.51 -19.51 15.13
N GLU A 15 7.30 -20.03 15.40
CA GLU A 15 6.13 -19.85 14.53
C GLU A 15 5.74 -18.37 14.41
N THR A 16 5.71 -17.65 15.54
CA THR A 16 5.35 -16.22 15.56
C THR A 16 6.40 -15.38 14.83
N GLN A 17 7.68 -15.71 15.00
CA GLN A 17 8.77 -15.03 14.31
C GLN A 17 8.66 -15.24 12.79
N ALA A 18 8.36 -16.47 12.35
CA ALA A 18 8.18 -16.74 10.92
C ALA A 18 7.04 -15.91 10.32
N ILE A 19 5.91 -15.76 11.02
CA ILE A 19 4.79 -14.91 10.56
C ILE A 19 5.20 -13.43 10.51
N ALA A 20 5.94 -12.96 11.51
CA ALA A 20 6.41 -11.58 11.57
C ALA A 20 7.39 -11.28 10.41
N ASP A 21 8.33 -12.18 10.15
CA ASP A 21 9.30 -12.05 9.07
C ASP A 21 8.62 -12.07 7.69
N ASP A 22 7.57 -12.88 7.53
CA ASP A 22 6.76 -12.94 6.31
C ASP A 22 6.03 -11.62 6.06
N ALA A 23 5.32 -11.11 7.06
CA ALA A 23 4.62 -9.84 6.98
C ALA A 23 5.58 -8.65 6.76
N GLN A 24 6.76 -8.69 7.38
CA GLN A 24 7.78 -7.65 7.19
C GLN A 24 8.31 -7.67 5.76
N ARG A 25 8.53 -8.85 5.18
CA ARG A 25 8.99 -8.99 3.79
C ARG A 25 7.98 -8.42 2.80
N ASP A 26 6.70 -8.75 2.97
CA ASP A 26 5.62 -8.25 2.11
C ASP A 26 5.47 -6.72 2.24
N LEU A 27 5.65 -6.19 3.46
CA LEU A 27 5.66 -4.75 3.70
C LEU A 27 6.85 -4.07 3.01
N ASP A 28 8.05 -4.63 3.15
CA ASP A 28 9.28 -4.10 2.55
C ASP A 28 9.23 -4.13 1.01
N GLU A 29 8.50 -5.08 0.41
CA GLU A 29 8.23 -5.11 -1.03
C GLU A 29 7.23 -4.02 -1.47
N ALA A 30 6.20 -3.75 -0.67
CA ALA A 30 5.15 -2.79 -1.01
C ALA A 30 5.56 -1.31 -0.79
N LEU A 31 6.36 -1.03 0.23
CA LEU A 31 6.74 0.34 0.61
C LEU A 31 7.43 1.14 -0.50
N PRO A 32 8.40 0.59 -1.27
CA PRO A 32 9.06 1.33 -2.35
C PRO A 32 8.09 1.82 -3.43
N ALA A 33 7.11 1.00 -3.80
CA ALA A 33 6.10 1.37 -4.79
C ALA A 33 5.20 2.50 -4.27
N LEU A 34 4.79 2.42 -3.00
CA LEU A 34 4.01 3.46 -2.35
C LEU A 34 4.77 4.79 -2.24
N GLU A 35 6.03 4.76 -1.85
CA GLU A 35 6.87 5.97 -1.78
C GLU A 35 7.08 6.58 -3.16
N SER A 36 7.33 5.75 -4.17
CA SER A 36 7.49 6.21 -5.56
C SER A 36 6.22 6.89 -6.07
N ALA A 37 5.05 6.30 -5.80
CA ALA A 37 3.75 6.89 -6.15
C ALA A 37 3.54 8.25 -5.46
N ASN A 38 3.85 8.35 -4.15
CA ASN A 38 3.76 9.62 -3.42
C ASN A 38 4.72 10.69 -3.98
N LYS A 39 5.95 10.31 -4.35
CA LYS A 39 6.91 11.23 -4.98
C LYS A 39 6.40 11.73 -6.33
N ALA A 40 5.84 10.85 -7.15
CA ALA A 40 5.26 11.23 -8.44
C ALA A 40 4.08 12.19 -8.27
N LEU A 41 3.19 11.96 -7.30
CA LEU A 41 2.07 12.86 -7.01
C LEU A 41 2.55 14.25 -6.54
N ASN A 42 3.60 14.30 -5.72
CA ASN A 42 4.19 15.58 -5.25
C ASN A 42 4.93 16.34 -6.37
N ALA A 43 5.28 15.68 -7.47
CA ALA A 43 5.94 16.30 -8.61
C ALA A 43 4.95 16.99 -9.58
N LEU A 44 3.64 16.74 -9.42
CA LEU A 44 2.61 17.38 -10.23
C LEU A 44 2.51 18.87 -9.90
N ASP A 45 2.37 19.68 -10.92
CA ASP A 45 2.15 21.11 -10.76
C ASP A 45 0.69 21.51 -11.00
N LYS A 46 0.40 22.81 -10.85
CA LYS A 46 -0.96 23.33 -11.02
C LYS A 46 -1.46 23.24 -12.46
N ALA A 47 -0.57 23.29 -13.45
CA ALA A 47 -0.93 23.21 -14.85
C ALA A 47 -1.43 21.80 -15.18
N ASP A 48 -0.72 20.75 -14.72
CA ASP A 48 -1.10 19.34 -14.89
C ASP A 48 -2.54 19.07 -14.40
N ILE A 49 -2.89 19.58 -13.21
CA ILE A 49 -4.23 19.44 -12.63
C ILE A 49 -5.27 20.26 -13.41
N SER A 50 -4.89 21.44 -13.90
CA SER A 50 -5.80 22.31 -14.63
C SER A 50 -6.19 21.73 -15.98
N GLU A 51 -5.29 20.98 -16.64
CA GLU A 51 -5.58 20.27 -17.89
C GLU A 51 -6.65 19.20 -17.70
N ILE A 52 -6.55 18.39 -16.65
CA ILE A 52 -7.53 17.33 -16.36
C ILE A 52 -8.90 17.95 -16.03
N ARG A 53 -8.92 19.09 -15.33
CA ARG A 53 -10.16 19.76 -14.91
C ARG A 53 -10.99 20.29 -16.08
N VAL A 54 -10.36 20.68 -17.19
CA VAL A 54 -11.07 21.24 -18.36
C VAL A 54 -11.56 20.16 -19.33
N PHE A 55 -11.32 18.88 -19.05
CA PHE A 55 -11.89 17.80 -19.85
C PHE A 55 -13.42 17.79 -19.77
N THR A 56 -14.04 18.24 -20.85
CA THR A 56 -15.51 18.15 -21.04
C THR A 56 -15.97 16.71 -21.26
N LYS A 57 -15.08 15.86 -21.80
CA LYS A 57 -15.26 14.41 -21.93
C LYS A 57 -13.92 13.72 -21.63
N PRO A 58 -13.68 13.31 -20.37
CA PRO A 58 -12.43 12.65 -19.99
C PRO A 58 -12.25 11.31 -20.76
N PRO A 59 -11.02 10.94 -21.12
CA PRO A 59 -10.72 9.62 -21.67
C PRO A 59 -11.12 8.49 -20.71
N ASP A 60 -11.48 7.32 -21.24
CA ASP A 60 -12.00 6.20 -20.44
C ASP A 60 -11.04 5.79 -19.31
N LEU A 61 -9.74 5.71 -19.58
CA LEU A 61 -8.73 5.38 -18.57
C LEU A 61 -8.66 6.42 -17.44
N VAL A 62 -8.85 7.70 -17.75
CA VAL A 62 -8.88 8.77 -16.74
C VAL A 62 -10.13 8.63 -15.87
N MET A 63 -11.28 8.31 -16.47
CA MET A 63 -12.51 8.06 -15.72
C MET A 63 -12.36 6.87 -14.77
N THR A 64 -11.83 5.73 -15.24
CA THR A 64 -11.63 4.54 -14.40
C THR A 64 -10.72 4.82 -13.21
N VAL A 65 -9.62 5.55 -13.41
CA VAL A 65 -8.72 5.92 -12.30
C VAL A 65 -9.42 6.87 -11.33
N MET A 66 -10.15 7.87 -11.83
CA MET A 66 -10.89 8.81 -10.98
C MET A 66 -12.01 8.11 -10.18
N GLU A 67 -12.71 7.14 -10.76
CA GLU A 67 -13.72 6.33 -10.05
C GLU A 67 -13.09 5.57 -8.87
N ALA A 68 -11.96 4.91 -9.10
CA ALA A 68 -11.23 4.21 -8.03
C ALA A 68 -10.79 5.16 -6.92
N VAL A 69 -10.34 6.37 -7.26
CA VAL A 69 -9.96 7.40 -6.29
C VAL A 69 -11.17 7.89 -5.50
N CYS A 70 -12.31 8.15 -6.15
CA CYS A 70 -13.55 8.55 -5.48
C CYS A 70 -14.02 7.50 -4.47
N ILE A 71 -13.95 6.21 -4.84
CA ILE A 71 -14.31 5.10 -3.94
C ILE A 71 -13.36 5.07 -2.74
N LEU A 72 -12.05 5.19 -2.95
CA LEU A 72 -11.05 5.16 -1.88
C LEU A 72 -11.23 6.34 -0.90
N LEU A 73 -11.57 7.53 -1.41
CA LEU A 73 -11.69 8.76 -0.63
C LEU A 73 -13.10 8.99 -0.05
N ASN A 74 -14.07 8.13 -0.34
CA ASN A 74 -15.41 8.10 0.23
C ASN A 74 -16.12 9.48 0.24
N ASN A 75 -16.38 10.02 -0.95
CA ASN A 75 -17.43 11.03 -1.16
C ASN A 75 -18.69 10.36 -1.71
#